data_AF-A0A7C4WHS9-F1
#
_entry.id   AF-A0A7C4WHS9-F1
#
_cell.length_a   1.000
_cell.length_b   1.000
_cell.length_c   1.000
_cell.angle_alpha   90.00
_cell.angle_beta   90.00
_cell.angle_gamma   90.00
#
_symmetry.space_group_name_H-M   'P 1'
#
loop_
_entity.id
_entity.type
_entity.pdbx_description
1 polymer ?
#
loop_
_entity_poly.entity_id
_entity_poly.type
_entity_poly.pdbx_seq_one_letter_code
_entity_poly.pdbx_strand_id
1 'polypeptide(L)'
;MSYEVPQYVHLLITISYSAFLVVLGYLAGFLTKRFIVYVLSRVGFDEWFKKFAIGKAILRSGYSSSEFFGLVSSWIIYLTSVLLALGLGTSNLGINWLSESIYAIVYVYVVGFVKTFLIIITGFILTDAFIGYIYKSSELRSEVRLLTPVAEYLRIMIYLAVVMFALEQGGLSIHSLNILLMPVIWGLTIAMILIILAQIVQQVIRR
;
A
#
# COMPACT_ATOMS: atom_id res chain seq x y z
N MET A 1 -7.31 33.81 45.45
CA MET A 1 -7.17 32.39 45.85
C MET A 1 -7.18 31.55 44.59
N SER A 2 -5.99 31.20 44.11
CA SER A 2 -5.84 30.26 42.99
C SER A 2 -6.20 28.88 43.53
N TYR A 3 -7.33 28.33 43.11
CA TYR A 3 -7.68 26.96 43.45
C TYR A 3 -6.72 26.05 42.69
N GLU A 4 -5.63 25.62 43.34
CA GLU A 4 -4.78 24.57 42.79
C GLU A 4 -5.60 23.29 42.75
N VAL A 5 -5.97 22.88 41.55
CA VAL A 5 -6.70 21.64 41.29
C VAL A 5 -5.81 20.48 41.76
N PRO A 6 -6.33 19.57 42.62
CA PRO A 6 -5.53 18.47 43.12
C PRO A 6 -4.93 17.65 41.98
N GLN A 7 -3.67 17.21 42.13
CA GLN A 7 -2.95 16.44 41.11
C GLN A 7 -3.72 15.20 40.60
N TYR A 8 -4.51 14.57 41.47
CA TYR A 8 -5.38 13.44 41.11
C TYR A 8 -6.48 13.82 40.10
N VAL A 9 -7.03 15.04 40.19
CA VAL A 9 -8.06 15.53 39.29
C VAL A 9 -7.48 15.76 37.88
N HIS A 10 -6.24 16.26 37.79
CA HIS A 10 -5.54 16.39 36.50
C HIS A 10 -5.29 15.04 35.82
N LEU A 11 -4.95 13.99 36.58
CA LEU A 11 -4.78 12.64 36.06
C LEU A 11 -6.11 12.07 35.54
N LEU A 12 -7.20 12.22 36.31
CA LEU A 12 -8.53 11.75 35.92
C LEU A 12 -9.02 12.44 34.64
N ILE A 13 -8.80 13.75 34.52
CA ILE A 13 -9.15 14.53 33.32
C ILE A 13 -8.36 14.03 32.11
N THR A 14 -7.04 13.83 32.26
CA THR A 14 -6.16 13.37 31.18
C THR A 14 -6.55 11.99 30.67
N ILE A 15 -6.77 11.04 31.58
CA ILE A 15 -7.19 9.68 31.24
C ILE A 15 -8.55 9.71 30.53
N SER A 16 -9.47 10.57 30.99
CA SER A 16 -10.80 10.72 30.38
C SER A 16 -10.70 11.23 28.93
N TYR A 17 -9.86 12.23 28.66
CA TYR A 17 -9.66 12.74 27.29
C TYR A 17 -9.01 11.70 26.37
N SER A 18 -7.97 11.00 26.84
CA SER A 18 -7.33 9.94 26.05
C SER A 18 -8.30 8.78 25.78
N ALA A 19 -9.07 8.35 26.77
CA ALA A 19 -10.09 7.31 26.59
C ALA A 19 -11.17 7.75 25.60
N PHE A 20 -11.65 8.98 25.71
CA PHE A 20 -12.63 9.56 24.79
C PHE A 20 -12.14 9.55 23.33
N LEU A 21 -10.86 9.85 23.09
CA LEU A 21 -10.28 9.81 21.75
C LEU A 21 -10.20 8.40 21.16
N VAL A 22 -9.89 7.39 21.97
CA VAL A 22 -9.91 6.00 21.51
C VAL A 22 -11.34 5.59 21.14
N VAL A 23 -12.33 5.97 21.94
CA VAL A 23 -13.75 5.69 21.66
C VAL A 23 -14.20 6.39 20.37
N LEU A 24 -13.87 7.67 20.19
CA LEU A 24 -14.16 8.39 18.95
C LEU A 24 -13.48 7.74 17.74
N GLY A 25 -12.22 7.34 17.90
CA GLY A 25 -11.46 6.62 16.89
C GLY A 25 -12.08 5.29 16.49
N TYR A 26 -12.51 4.51 17.47
CA TYR A 26 -13.22 3.26 17.23
C TYR A 26 -14.52 3.50 16.45
N LEU A 27 -15.31 4.50 16.85
CA LEU A 27 -16.53 4.85 16.14
C LEU A 27 -16.25 5.32 14.71
N ALA A 28 -15.24 6.17 14.52
CA ALA A 28 -14.81 6.66 13.22
C ALA A 28 -14.34 5.53 12.30
N GLY A 29 -13.52 4.60 12.81
CA GLY A 29 -13.03 3.46 12.02
C GLY A 29 -14.16 2.49 11.65
N PHE A 30 -15.11 2.27 12.54
CA PHE A 30 -16.29 1.45 12.27
C PHE A 30 -17.20 2.07 11.19
N LEU A 31 -17.49 3.37 11.32
CA LEU A 31 -18.29 4.11 10.34
C LEU A 31 -17.57 4.16 8.99
N THR A 32 -16.27 4.40 8.98
CA THR A 32 -15.46 4.44 7.76
C THR A 32 -15.46 3.10 7.04
N LYS A 33 -15.29 1.98 7.77
CA LYS A 33 -15.39 0.64 7.18
C LYS A 33 -16.72 0.45 6.47
N ARG A 34 -17.83 0.72 7.18
CA ARG A 34 -19.18 0.56 6.62
C ARG A 34 -19.39 1.46 5.41
N PHE A 35 -18.95 2.71 5.50
CA PHE A 35 -19.07 3.67 4.41
C PHE A 35 -18.30 3.22 3.16
N ILE A 36 -17.03 2.83 3.32
CA ILE A 36 -16.20 2.35 2.21
C ILE A 36 -16.79 1.10 1.57
N VAL A 37 -17.17 0.10 2.38
CA VAL A 37 -17.79 -1.14 1.88
C VAL A 37 -19.07 -0.82 1.12
N TYR A 38 -19.94 0.02 1.68
CA TYR A 38 -21.20 0.41 1.05
C TYR A 38 -20.98 1.12 -0.29
N VAL A 39 -20.09 2.12 -0.32
CA VAL A 39 -19.83 2.91 -1.53
C VAL A 39 -19.16 2.06 -2.62
N LEU A 40 -18.10 1.31 -2.28
CA LEU A 40 -17.35 0.52 -3.24
C LEU A 40 -18.16 -0.65 -3.82
N SER A 41 -18.93 -1.34 -2.99
CA SER A 41 -19.81 -2.42 -3.48
C SER A 41 -20.90 -1.89 -4.41
N ARG A 42 -21.49 -0.71 -4.10
CA ARG A 42 -22.52 -0.06 -4.92
C ARG A 42 -22.04 0.34 -6.32
N VAL A 43 -20.79 0.78 -6.46
CA VAL A 43 -20.24 1.19 -7.76
C VAL A 43 -19.70 0.02 -8.59
N GLY A 44 -19.86 -1.23 -8.12
CA GLY A 44 -19.32 -2.41 -8.80
C GLY A 44 -17.80 -2.50 -8.75
N PHE A 45 -17.18 -1.84 -7.76
CA PHE A 45 -15.71 -1.84 -7.60
C PHE A 45 -15.16 -3.25 -7.46
N ASP A 46 -15.87 -4.14 -6.75
CA ASP A 46 -15.44 -5.52 -6.53
C ASP A 46 -15.24 -6.28 -7.85
N GLU A 47 -16.18 -6.18 -8.78
CA GLU A 47 -16.08 -6.87 -10.07
C GLU A 47 -15.04 -6.23 -11.01
N TRP A 48 -14.88 -4.91 -10.94
CA TRP A 48 -13.83 -4.22 -11.67
C TRP A 48 -12.44 -4.60 -11.15
N PHE A 49 -12.27 -4.62 -9.83
CA PHE A 49 -10.98 -4.82 -9.18
C PHE A 49 -10.47 -6.26 -9.33
N LYS A 50 -11.37 -7.26 -9.35
CA LYS A 50 -11.06 -8.68 -9.62
C LYS A 50 -10.41 -8.93 -10.98
N LYS A 51 -10.46 -7.98 -11.92
CA LYS A 51 -9.79 -8.10 -13.22
C LYS A 51 -8.25 -8.01 -13.08
N PHE A 52 -7.78 -7.30 -12.07
CA PHE A 52 -6.35 -7.07 -11.80
C PHE A 52 -5.73 -8.19 -10.97
N ALA A 53 -4.41 -8.36 -11.07
CA ALA A 53 -3.67 -9.37 -10.34
C ALA A 53 -3.84 -9.23 -8.82
N ILE A 54 -3.77 -7.99 -8.31
CA ILE A 54 -3.98 -7.68 -6.89
C ILE A 54 -5.41 -8.01 -6.44
N GLY A 55 -6.43 -7.70 -7.26
CA GLY A 55 -7.81 -8.00 -6.88
C GLY A 55 -8.10 -9.49 -6.83
N LYS A 56 -7.49 -10.28 -7.72
CA LYS A 56 -7.54 -11.75 -7.65
C LYS A 56 -6.85 -12.28 -6.39
N ALA A 57 -5.72 -11.68 -5.99
CA ALA A 57 -5.01 -12.08 -4.78
C ALA A 57 -5.84 -11.81 -3.52
N ILE A 58 -6.54 -10.66 -3.45
CA ILE A 58 -7.46 -10.34 -2.36
C ILE A 58 -8.66 -11.30 -2.34
N LEU A 59 -9.24 -11.61 -3.51
CA LEU A 59 -10.36 -12.55 -3.55
C LEU A 59 -9.96 -13.95 -3.06
N ARG A 60 -8.74 -14.39 -3.36
CA ARG A 60 -8.18 -15.66 -2.88
C ARG A 60 -7.98 -15.69 -1.36
N SER A 61 -7.85 -14.54 -0.69
CA SER A 61 -7.78 -14.49 0.78
C SER A 61 -9.15 -14.52 1.45
N GLY A 62 -10.23 -14.66 0.68
CA GLY A 62 -11.60 -14.81 1.20
C GLY A 62 -12.34 -13.49 1.42
N TYR A 63 -11.77 -12.36 1.00
CA TYR A 63 -12.37 -11.04 1.12
C TYR A 63 -12.77 -10.47 -0.24
N SER A 64 -13.86 -9.71 -0.30
CA SER A 64 -14.10 -8.79 -1.42
C SER A 64 -13.12 -7.60 -1.37
N SER A 65 -12.98 -6.88 -2.48
CA SER A 65 -12.06 -5.73 -2.53
C SER A 65 -12.56 -4.61 -1.65
N SER A 66 -13.87 -4.32 -1.69
CA SER A 66 -14.56 -3.35 -0.85
C SER A 66 -14.38 -3.64 0.64
N GLU A 67 -14.52 -4.91 1.05
CA GLU A 67 -14.25 -5.35 2.43
C GLU A 67 -12.78 -5.17 2.82
N PHE A 68 -11.85 -5.56 1.94
CA PHE A 68 -10.42 -5.40 2.21
C PHE A 68 -10.04 -3.92 2.42
N PHE A 69 -10.45 -3.03 1.52
CA PHE A 69 -10.17 -1.60 1.66
C PHE A 69 -10.85 -1.01 2.91
N GLY A 70 -12.11 -1.38 3.19
CA GLY A 70 -12.80 -0.95 4.40
C GLY A 70 -12.09 -1.42 5.67
N LEU A 71 -11.59 -2.65 5.70
CA LEU A 71 -10.80 -3.19 6.80
C LEU A 71 -9.48 -2.44 6.97
N VAL A 72 -8.68 -2.28 5.91
CA VAL A 72 -7.39 -1.57 5.95
C VAL A 72 -7.59 -0.14 6.45
N SER A 73 -8.56 0.60 5.91
CA SER A 73 -8.86 1.96 6.37
C SER A 73 -9.28 2.01 7.84
N SER A 74 -10.11 1.06 8.30
CA SER A 74 -10.49 1.01 9.72
C SER A 74 -9.32 0.71 10.65
N TRP A 75 -8.42 -0.19 10.24
CA TRP A 75 -7.21 -0.51 10.99
C TRP A 75 -6.27 0.69 11.10
N ILE A 76 -6.09 1.44 10.01
CA ILE A 76 -5.31 2.68 10.02
C ILE A 76 -5.91 3.67 11.03
N ILE A 77 -7.24 3.84 11.02
CA ILE A 77 -7.92 4.76 11.94
C ILE A 77 -7.73 4.28 13.39
N TYR A 78 -7.98 3.01 13.69
CA TYR A 78 -7.81 2.48 15.05
C TYR A 78 -6.39 2.66 15.58
N LEU A 79 -5.38 2.31 14.76
CA LEU A 79 -3.98 2.47 15.14
C LEU A 79 -3.64 3.95 15.36
N THR A 80 -4.10 4.83 14.48
CA THR A 80 -3.89 6.28 14.60
C THR A 80 -4.53 6.82 15.87
N SER A 81 -5.77 6.43 16.17
CA SER A 81 -6.49 6.91 17.34
C SER A 81 -5.84 6.46 18.64
N VAL A 82 -5.34 5.22 18.71
CA VAL A 82 -4.59 4.74 19.87
C VAL A 82 -3.29 5.52 20.03
N LEU A 83 -2.51 5.70 18.96
CA LEU A 83 -1.25 6.44 19.02
C LEU A 83 -1.47 7.91 19.40
N LEU A 84 -2.48 8.57 18.84
CA LEU A 84 -2.82 9.95 19.20
C LEU A 84 -3.30 10.07 20.65
N ALA A 85 -4.09 9.11 21.14
CA ALA A 85 -4.50 9.10 22.54
C ALA A 85 -3.31 8.96 23.50
N LEU A 86 -2.29 8.16 23.14
CA LEU A 86 -1.04 8.03 23.88
C LEU A 86 -0.19 9.31 23.80
N GLY A 87 -0.07 9.91 22.62
CA GLY A 87 0.64 11.17 22.42
C GLY A 87 0.04 12.31 23.25
N LEU A 88 -1.29 12.43 23.25
CA LEU A 88 -1.99 13.44 24.04
C LEU A 88 -1.92 13.16 25.54
N GLY A 89 -2.06 11.89 25.94
CA GLY A 89 -1.94 11.50 27.35
C GLY A 89 -0.55 11.82 27.91
N THR A 90 0.51 11.49 27.17
CA THR A 90 1.90 11.77 27.59
C THR A 90 2.24 13.26 27.57
N SER A 91 1.70 14.02 26.61
CA SER A 91 1.83 15.48 26.56
C SER A 91 1.19 16.16 27.77
N ASN A 92 -0.04 15.75 28.14
CA ASN A 92 -0.73 16.28 29.32
C ASN A 92 -0.04 15.92 30.64
N LEU A 93 0.72 14.82 30.67
CA LEU A 93 1.56 14.44 31.81
C LEU A 93 2.91 15.19 31.86
N GLY A 94 3.19 16.06 30.89
CA GLY A 94 4.45 16.82 30.81
C GLY A 94 5.64 16.01 30.27
N ILE A 95 5.40 14.82 29.72
CA ILE A 95 6.44 13.94 29.17
C ILE A 95 6.64 14.27 27.69
N ASN A 96 7.13 15.48 27.42
CA ASN A 96 7.17 16.05 26.06
C ASN A 96 7.98 15.19 25.09
N TRP A 97 9.15 14.70 25.50
CA TRP A 97 10.03 13.85 24.67
C TRP A 97 9.32 12.59 24.15
N LEU A 98 8.43 12.00 24.96
CA LEU A 98 7.68 10.81 24.57
C LEU A 98 6.52 11.18 23.64
N SER A 99 5.81 12.27 23.94
CA SER A 99 4.70 12.74 23.10
C SER A 99 5.16 13.14 21.70
N GLU A 100 6.29 13.86 21.59
CA GLU A 100 6.90 14.26 20.32
C GLU A 100 7.32 13.04 19.49
N SER A 101 7.92 12.04 20.16
CA SER A 101 8.29 10.77 19.52
C SER A 101 7.06 10.02 18.99
N ILE A 102 5.96 9.98 19.75
CA ILE A 102 4.71 9.33 19.31
C ILE A 102 4.11 10.05 18.10
N TYR A 103 4.04 11.37 18.12
CA TYR A 103 3.55 12.12 16.96
C TYR A 103 4.43 11.96 15.73
N ALA A 104 5.76 11.91 15.91
CA ALA A 104 6.69 11.60 14.84
C ALA A 104 6.44 10.20 14.27
N ILE A 105 6.18 9.19 15.11
CA ILE A 105 5.82 7.84 14.68
C ILE A 105 4.55 7.85 13.85
N VAL A 106 3.50 8.56 14.29
CA VAL A 106 2.26 8.69 13.51
C VAL A 106 2.55 9.32 12.15
N TYR A 107 3.27 10.44 12.13
CA TYR A 107 3.57 11.14 10.88
C TYR A 107 4.43 10.31 9.92
N VAL A 108 5.45 9.62 10.41
CA VAL A 108 6.37 8.85 9.56
C VAL A 108 5.71 7.55 9.11
N TYR A 109 5.22 6.74 10.04
CA TYR A 109 4.82 5.36 9.74
C TYR A 109 3.36 5.26 9.29
N VAL A 110 2.42 5.98 9.90
CA VAL A 110 1.01 5.89 9.50
C VAL A 110 0.80 6.60 8.17
N VAL A 111 1.24 7.85 8.04
CA VAL A 111 1.10 8.59 6.78
C VAL A 111 1.97 7.96 5.69
N GLY A 112 3.19 7.52 6.04
CA GLY A 112 4.06 6.76 5.14
C GLY A 112 3.37 5.50 4.61
N PHE A 113 2.75 4.70 5.50
CA PHE A 113 1.99 3.52 5.10
C PHE A 113 0.85 3.86 4.12
N VAL A 114 0.09 4.93 4.38
CA VAL A 114 -0.98 5.38 3.47
C VAL A 114 -0.42 5.72 2.09
N LYS A 115 0.70 6.46 2.02
CA LYS A 115 1.37 6.78 0.74
C LYS A 115 1.79 5.51 0.00
N THR A 116 2.52 4.62 0.68
CA THR A 116 2.97 3.34 0.12
C THR A 116 1.79 2.54 -0.42
N PHE A 117 0.73 2.42 0.37
CA PHE A 117 -0.45 1.65 0.02
C PHE A 117 -1.13 2.21 -1.23
N LEU A 118 -1.37 3.53 -1.28
CA LEU A 118 -1.99 4.18 -2.45
C LEU A 118 -1.14 4.03 -3.72
N ILE A 119 0.18 4.16 -3.60
CA ILE A 119 1.10 4.02 -4.73
C ILE A 119 1.12 2.58 -5.25
N ILE A 120 1.18 1.57 -4.36
CA ILE A 120 1.15 0.16 -4.76
C ILE A 120 -0.14 -0.16 -5.52
N ILE A 121 -1.29 0.20 -4.94
CA ILE A 121 -2.59 -0.06 -5.57
C ILE A 121 -2.67 0.59 -6.94
N THR A 122 -2.34 1.87 -7.03
CA THR A 122 -2.43 2.61 -8.30
C THR A 122 -1.41 2.09 -9.32
N GLY A 123 -0.16 1.89 -8.91
CA GLY A 123 0.91 1.44 -9.78
C GLY A 123 0.69 0.03 -10.31
N PHE A 124 0.13 -0.89 -9.52
CA PHE A 124 -0.17 -2.25 -9.98
C PHE A 124 -1.34 -2.26 -10.97
N ILE A 125 -2.38 -1.45 -10.72
CA ILE A 125 -3.49 -1.27 -11.67
C ILE A 125 -2.98 -0.72 -13.00
N LEU A 126 -2.14 0.32 -12.96
CA LEU A 126 -1.55 0.92 -14.15
C LEU A 126 -0.66 -0.07 -14.90
N THR A 127 0.13 -0.86 -14.18
CA THR A 127 0.96 -1.91 -14.78
C THR A 127 0.11 -2.94 -15.50
N ASP A 128 -0.94 -3.45 -14.86
CA ASP A 128 -1.84 -4.43 -15.47
C ASP A 128 -2.56 -3.87 -16.69
N ALA A 129 -3.01 -2.62 -16.63
CA ALA A 129 -3.62 -1.94 -17.76
C ALA A 129 -2.64 -1.78 -18.93
N PHE A 130 -1.41 -1.37 -18.64
CA PHE A 130 -0.35 -1.19 -19.63
C PHE A 130 0.04 -2.52 -20.30
N ILE A 131 0.27 -3.57 -19.51
CA ILE A 131 0.60 -4.89 -20.04
C ILE A 131 -0.55 -5.47 -20.84
N GLY A 132 -1.79 -5.32 -20.38
CA GLY A 132 -2.99 -5.71 -21.13
C GLY A 132 -3.11 -4.99 -22.49
N TYR A 133 -2.70 -3.73 -22.58
CA TYR A 133 -2.64 -2.98 -23.83
C TYR A 133 -1.59 -3.53 -24.80
N ILE A 134 -0.40 -3.92 -24.29
CA ILE A 134 0.64 -4.57 -25.11
C ILE A 134 0.11 -5.88 -25.72
N TYR A 135 -0.58 -6.72 -24.94
CA TYR A 135 -1.15 -7.96 -25.47
C TYR A 135 -2.20 -7.73 -26.57
N LYS A 136 -3.16 -6.81 -26.36
CA LYS A 136 -4.20 -6.52 -27.36
C LYS A 136 -3.64 -5.97 -28.67
N SER A 137 -2.61 -5.12 -28.61
CA SER A 137 -1.95 -4.59 -29.81
C SER A 137 -1.18 -5.68 -30.58
N SER A 138 -0.68 -6.70 -29.87
CA SER A 138 0.03 -7.84 -30.47
C SER A 138 -0.90 -8.83 -31.18
N GLU A 139 -2.12 -9.06 -30.69
CA GLU A 139 -3.08 -9.97 -31.36
C GLU A 139 -3.46 -9.48 -32.77
N LEU A 140 -3.33 -8.18 -33.02
CA LEU A 140 -3.55 -7.55 -34.32
C LEU A 140 -2.37 -7.73 -35.30
N ARG A 141 -1.21 -8.24 -34.85
CA ARG A 141 0.01 -8.41 -35.66
C ARG A 141 0.57 -9.83 -35.48
N SER A 142 1.08 -10.45 -36.55
CA SER A 142 1.65 -11.82 -36.53
C SER A 142 2.93 -11.99 -35.68
N GLU A 143 3.32 -11.01 -34.87
CA GLU A 143 4.54 -10.97 -34.03
C GLU A 143 4.35 -11.55 -32.61
N VAL A 144 3.22 -12.23 -32.37
CA VAL A 144 2.73 -12.71 -31.07
C VAL A 144 3.78 -13.51 -30.26
N ARG A 145 4.74 -14.17 -30.92
CA ARG A 145 5.74 -15.04 -30.28
C ARG A 145 6.85 -14.28 -29.53
N LEU A 146 7.23 -13.07 -29.96
CA LEU A 146 8.24 -12.25 -29.28
C LEU A 146 7.64 -11.38 -28.18
N LEU A 147 6.40 -10.90 -28.39
CA LEU A 147 5.78 -9.92 -27.51
C LEU A 147 5.35 -10.52 -26.15
N THR A 148 5.06 -11.82 -26.11
CA THR A 148 4.59 -12.49 -24.88
C THR A 148 5.66 -12.53 -23.77
N PRO A 149 6.89 -13.02 -24.00
CA PRO A 149 7.96 -12.97 -22.99
C PRO A 149 8.32 -11.54 -22.58
N VAL A 150 8.30 -10.60 -23.54
CA VAL A 150 8.66 -9.19 -23.28
C VAL A 150 7.64 -8.53 -22.36
N ALA A 151 6.35 -8.73 -22.62
CA ALA A 151 5.29 -8.15 -21.80
C ALA A 151 5.34 -8.70 -20.36
N GLU A 152 5.63 -9.98 -20.18
CA GLU A 152 5.74 -10.56 -18.84
C GLU A 152 6.99 -10.07 -18.10
N TYR A 153 8.12 -9.96 -18.78
CA TYR A 153 9.33 -9.33 -18.22
C TYR A 153 9.07 -7.88 -17.78
N LEU A 154 8.41 -7.08 -18.64
CA LEU A 154 8.04 -5.70 -18.31
C LEU A 154 7.09 -5.65 -17.12
N ARG A 155 6.12 -6.57 -17.02
CA ARG A 155 5.21 -6.65 -15.85
C ARG A 155 6.00 -6.77 -14.56
N ILE A 156 6.94 -7.70 -14.51
CA ILE A 156 7.77 -7.96 -13.31
C ILE A 156 8.64 -6.72 -13.00
N MET A 157 9.29 -6.14 -14.01
CA MET A 157 10.13 -4.96 -13.82
C MET A 157 9.35 -3.76 -13.30
N ILE A 158 8.17 -3.49 -13.86
CA ILE A 158 7.33 -2.36 -13.43
C ILE A 158 6.77 -2.62 -12.03
N TYR A 159 6.34 -3.84 -11.70
CA TYR A 159 5.92 -4.16 -10.32
C TYR A 159 7.06 -3.93 -9.31
N LEU A 160 8.28 -4.38 -9.61
CA LEU A 160 9.44 -4.14 -8.74
C LEU A 160 9.71 -2.64 -8.58
N ALA A 161 9.68 -1.88 -9.67
CA ALA A 161 9.85 -0.43 -9.64
C ALA A 161 8.76 0.25 -8.81
N VAL A 162 7.49 -0.15 -8.97
CA VAL A 162 6.37 0.38 -8.17
C VAL A 162 6.55 0.07 -6.69
N VAL A 163 6.98 -1.15 -6.34
CA VAL A 163 7.23 -1.52 -4.94
C VAL A 163 8.35 -0.67 -4.36
N MET A 164 9.50 -0.56 -5.03
CA MET A 164 10.60 0.28 -4.54
C MET A 164 10.17 1.74 -4.38
N PHE A 165 9.53 2.30 -5.41
CA PHE A 165 9.05 3.67 -5.38
C PHE A 165 8.05 3.90 -4.24
N ALA A 166 7.09 2.99 -4.06
CA ALA A 166 6.10 3.09 -2.99
C ALA A 166 6.76 3.08 -1.61
N LEU A 167 7.72 2.18 -1.38
CA LEU A 167 8.43 2.06 -0.11
C LEU A 167 9.25 3.32 0.19
N GLU A 168 9.94 3.86 -0.82
CA GLU A 168 10.73 5.08 -0.70
C GLU A 168 9.84 6.29 -0.36
N GLN A 169 8.72 6.47 -1.09
CA GLN A 169 7.75 7.52 -0.79
C GLN A 169 7.05 7.34 0.57
N GLY A 170 7.01 6.09 1.06
CA GLY A 170 6.56 5.71 2.38
C GLY A 170 7.53 6.05 3.51
N GLY A 171 8.72 6.57 3.20
CA GLY A 171 9.76 6.87 4.19
C GLY A 171 10.56 5.64 4.64
N LEU A 172 10.40 4.50 3.97
CA LEU A 172 11.21 3.31 4.23
C LEU A 172 12.51 3.38 3.42
N SER A 173 13.64 3.10 4.09
CA SER A 173 14.93 3.02 3.40
C SER A 173 14.93 1.82 2.46
N ILE A 174 14.96 2.11 1.16
CA ILE A 174 15.05 1.07 0.11
C ILE A 174 16.49 0.61 -0.14
N HIS A 175 17.49 1.14 0.58
CA HIS A 175 18.90 0.85 0.31
C HIS A 175 19.20 -0.65 0.40
N SER A 176 18.81 -1.31 1.49
CA SER A 176 19.01 -2.76 1.66
C SER A 176 18.23 -3.57 0.63
N LEU A 177 16.99 -3.15 0.33
CA LEU A 177 16.16 -3.80 -0.68
C LEU A 177 16.81 -3.69 -2.07
N ASN A 178 17.36 -2.54 -2.42
CA ASN A 178 18.07 -2.32 -3.68
C ASN A 178 19.30 -3.20 -3.82
N ILE A 179 20.11 -3.33 -2.76
CA ILE A 179 21.28 -4.23 -2.77
C ILE A 179 20.84 -5.68 -3.07
N LEU A 180 19.72 -6.12 -2.49
CA LEU A 180 19.19 -7.48 -2.70
C LEU A 180 18.53 -7.68 -4.07
N LEU A 181 17.80 -6.67 -4.57
CA LEU A 181 17.04 -6.77 -5.82
C LEU A 181 17.89 -6.49 -7.06
N MET A 182 18.97 -5.71 -6.95
CA MET A 182 19.78 -5.34 -8.10
C MET A 182 20.39 -6.56 -8.82
N PRO A 183 20.94 -7.57 -8.14
CA PRO A 183 21.35 -8.82 -8.80
C PRO A 183 20.20 -9.55 -9.50
N VAL A 184 19.01 -9.56 -8.89
CA VAL A 184 17.81 -10.19 -9.48
C VAL A 184 17.39 -9.46 -10.76
N ILE A 185 17.39 -8.13 -10.75
CA ILE A 185 17.06 -7.30 -11.92
C ILE A 185 18.04 -7.53 -13.05
N TRP A 186 19.34 -7.50 -12.78
CA TRP A 186 20.35 -7.80 -13.79
C TRP A 186 20.21 -9.23 -14.33
N GLY A 187 19.98 -10.21 -13.46
CA GLY A 187 19.74 -11.59 -13.84
C GLY A 187 18.54 -11.75 -14.77
N LEU A 188 17.41 -11.14 -14.43
CA LEU A 188 16.20 -11.13 -15.27
C LEU A 188 16.45 -10.40 -16.60
N THR A 189 17.18 -9.28 -16.58
CA THR A 189 17.53 -8.52 -17.78
C THR A 189 18.37 -9.35 -18.74
N ILE A 190 19.41 -10.02 -18.24
CA ILE A 190 20.29 -10.88 -19.04
C ILE A 190 19.50 -12.06 -19.61
N ALA A 191 18.69 -12.73 -18.78
CA ALA A 191 17.84 -13.82 -19.25
C ALA A 191 16.91 -13.38 -20.38
N MET A 192 16.31 -12.19 -20.25
CA MET A 192 15.44 -11.62 -21.27
C MET A 192 16.18 -11.34 -22.59
N ILE A 193 17.39 -10.77 -22.51
CA ILE A 193 18.24 -10.53 -23.68
C ILE A 193 18.56 -11.85 -24.40
N LEU A 194 18.93 -12.89 -23.66
CA LEU A 194 19.24 -14.21 -24.22
C LEU A 194 18.03 -14.83 -24.92
N ILE A 195 16.82 -14.70 -24.34
CA ILE A 195 15.59 -15.19 -24.96
C ILE A 195 15.31 -14.46 -26.27
N ILE A 196 15.43 -13.12 -26.30
CA ILE A 196 15.21 -12.33 -27.51
C ILE A 196 16.21 -12.74 -28.59
N LEU A 197 17.50 -12.85 -28.25
CA LEU A 197 18.55 -13.27 -29.19
C LEU A 197 18.28 -14.67 -29.74
N ALA A 198 17.93 -15.64 -28.89
CA ALA A 198 17.62 -17.00 -29.31
C ALA A 198 16.42 -17.03 -30.28
N GLN A 199 15.39 -16.23 -30.03
CA GLN A 199 14.23 -16.13 -30.91
C GLN A 199 14.56 -15.46 -32.25
N ILE A 200 15.37 -14.40 -32.26
CA ILE A 200 15.84 -13.76 -33.50
C ILE A 200 16.65 -14.75 -34.34
N VAL A 201 17.60 -15.47 -33.72
CA VAL A 201 18.42 -16.48 -34.41
C VAL A 201 17.53 -17.58 -35.02
N GLN A 202 16.53 -18.07 -34.29
CA GLN A 202 15.57 -19.05 -34.80
C GLN A 202 14.74 -18.52 -35.99
N GLN A 203 14.39 -17.23 -35.98
CA GLN A 203 13.66 -16.62 -37.11
C GLN A 203 14.54 -16.49 -38.36
N VAL A 204 15.82 -16.17 -38.20
CA VAL A 204 16.77 -16.09 -39.31
C VAL A 204 17.07 -17.46 -39.90
N ILE A 205 17.27 -18.49 -39.06
CA ILE A 205 17.57 -19.86 -39.52
C ILE A 205 16.37 -20.53 -40.21
N ARG A 206 15.12 -20.14 -39.87
CA ARG A 206 13.90 -20.70 -40.49
C ARG A 206 13.47 -20.02 -41.79
N ARG A 207 14.13 -18.94 -42.20
CA ARG A 207 13.95 -18.32 -43.53
C ARG A 207 14.95 -18.90 -44.51
#